data_AF-A0A8H3FBI5-F1
#
_entry.id   AF-A0A8H3FBI5-F1
#
_cell.length_a   1.000
_cell.length_b   1.000
_cell.length_c   1.000
_cell.angle_alpha   90.00
_cell.angle_beta   90.00
_cell.angle_gamma   90.00
#
_symmetry.space_group_name_H-M   'P 1'
#
loop_
_entity.id
_entity.type
_entity.pdbx_description
1 polymer ?
#
loop_
_entity_poly.entity_id
_entity_poly.type
_entity_poly.pdbx_seq_one_letter_code
_entity_poly.pdbx_strand_id
1 'polypeptide(L)'
;MDAAVPSRGHWPVDPQEDVVVSKDRIWIDGCFDFAHHGHAGAMLQARRLGKELLVGVHSDQEILENKGPTVMTLEERVAAVDACRWSTQSIPHAPYVTSLPWISHYGCHYVVHGDDITSDSSGEDCYRYVKAAGRFLVVARTPGISTTDLVGRMLLCTRTHFIKSLPKLLSGEEGSGSPEERRVTGEAMSQRIKDYATDESGLQPGPCVMSWNGSISAKIGGENGEEGTLSVLFNGQYPKPGQRLVYVDGGFDLFSSGHIEFLRQVIHAEEAIGREKGWYNDESIQKRKSQHGEDYSSAFVIAGVHDDEVINHWKGVNYPIMNIFERGLCVLQCRYISSIIFSAPFTPTVSYLRSLPFGFPSAVYHGPTSFIPLTYDPYLPAKECGIYKEIKSHNFQHVNAGEIVERIMKSRALYEERQRIKAEKAKKEGMLV
;
A
#
# COMPACT_ATOMS: atom_id res chain seq x y z
N MET A 1 -32.82 -1.30 -7.40
CA MET A 1 -33.26 -0.16 -6.56
C MET A 1 -32.23 0.93 -6.74
N ASP A 2 -32.61 2.14 -7.11
CA ASP A 2 -31.67 3.26 -7.12
C ASP A 2 -31.12 3.42 -5.69
N ALA A 3 -29.80 3.36 -5.54
CA ALA A 3 -29.17 3.54 -4.24
C ALA A 3 -29.62 4.89 -3.66
N ALA A 4 -30.13 4.88 -2.43
CA ALA A 4 -30.68 6.06 -1.80
C ALA A 4 -29.62 7.17 -1.78
N VAL A 5 -29.88 8.25 -2.51
CA VAL A 5 -29.04 9.45 -2.47
C VAL A 5 -29.25 10.10 -1.10
N PRO A 6 -28.19 10.30 -0.30
CA PRO A 6 -28.32 10.95 1.00
C PRO A 6 -28.96 12.33 0.86
N SER A 7 -29.84 12.67 1.82
CA SER A 7 -30.34 14.03 1.91
C SER A 7 -29.24 14.97 2.39
N ARG A 8 -29.35 16.26 2.05
CA ARG A 8 -28.44 17.30 2.51
C ARG A 8 -28.23 17.23 4.03
N GLY A 9 -26.98 17.34 4.48
CA GLY A 9 -26.62 17.19 5.91
C GLY A 9 -26.49 15.75 6.40
N HIS A 10 -26.70 14.75 5.54
CA HIS A 10 -26.63 13.32 5.90
C HIS A 10 -25.68 12.54 4.99
N TRP A 11 -24.73 13.21 4.35
CA TRP A 11 -23.68 12.56 3.58
C TRP A 11 -22.69 11.85 4.51
N PRO A 12 -22.14 10.68 4.12
CA PRO A 12 -21.29 9.88 5.00
C PRO A 12 -20.08 10.62 5.57
N VAL A 13 -19.53 11.55 4.79
CA VAL A 13 -18.39 12.40 5.14
C VAL A 13 -18.57 13.78 4.52
N ASP A 14 -17.84 14.76 5.05
CA ASP A 14 -17.84 16.12 4.48
C ASP A 14 -17.35 16.14 3.02
N PRO A 15 -17.78 17.13 2.23
CA PRO A 15 -18.72 18.20 2.59
C PRO A 15 -20.18 17.72 2.62
N GLN A 16 -21.02 18.36 3.44
CA GLN A 16 -22.47 18.09 3.49
C GLN A 16 -23.27 18.85 2.41
N GLU A 17 -22.58 19.74 1.69
CA GLU A 17 -23.10 20.64 0.66
C GLU A 17 -22.50 20.28 -0.69
N ASP A 18 -23.26 20.49 -1.77
CA ASP A 18 -22.79 20.19 -3.12
C ASP A 18 -21.55 21.01 -3.48
N VAL A 19 -20.55 20.33 -4.04
CA VAL A 19 -19.35 20.95 -4.58
C VAL A 19 -19.48 21.13 -6.08
N VAL A 20 -18.99 22.26 -6.59
CA VAL A 20 -18.95 22.53 -8.03
C VAL A 20 -18.19 21.42 -8.75
N VAL A 21 -18.84 20.81 -9.75
CA VAL A 21 -18.27 19.73 -10.56
C VAL A 21 -17.06 20.23 -11.35
N SER A 22 -15.94 19.51 -11.23
CA SER A 22 -14.68 19.81 -11.92
C SER A 22 -14.15 18.59 -12.67
N LYS A 23 -13.61 18.82 -13.88
CA LYS A 23 -12.90 17.79 -14.66
C LYS A 23 -11.58 17.35 -14.02
N ASP A 24 -11.02 18.19 -13.15
CA ASP A 24 -9.82 17.86 -12.38
C ASP A 24 -10.12 16.98 -11.17
N ARG A 25 -11.39 16.71 -10.84
CA ARG A 25 -11.75 15.85 -9.72
C ARG A 25 -12.28 14.52 -10.24
N ILE A 26 -11.56 13.46 -9.88
CA ILE A 26 -11.76 12.11 -10.36
C ILE A 26 -12.41 11.29 -9.26
N TRP A 27 -13.38 10.46 -9.65
CA TRP A 27 -13.98 9.45 -8.81
C TRP A 27 -13.48 8.07 -9.21
N ILE A 28 -13.13 7.25 -8.23
CA ILE A 28 -12.95 5.81 -8.38
C ILE A 28 -13.70 5.13 -7.25
N ASP A 29 -14.36 4.01 -7.50
CA ASP A 29 -15.04 3.26 -6.46
C ASP A 29 -14.72 1.77 -6.55
N GLY A 30 -14.99 1.09 -5.45
CA GLY A 30 -14.78 -0.34 -5.38
C GLY A 30 -14.92 -0.91 -3.98
N CYS A 31 -14.78 -2.23 -3.91
CA CYS A 31 -14.72 -2.93 -2.63
C CYS A 31 -13.46 -2.53 -1.84
N PHE A 32 -12.31 -2.47 -2.51
CA PHE A 32 -10.97 -2.38 -1.89
C PHE A 32 -10.73 -3.43 -0.80
N ASP A 33 -11.43 -4.56 -0.90
CA ASP A 33 -11.28 -5.69 -0.01
C ASP A 33 -9.92 -6.34 -0.24
N PHE A 34 -9.18 -6.53 0.85
CA PHE A 34 -7.81 -7.04 0.81
C PHE A 34 -6.91 -6.20 -0.12
N ALA A 35 -6.85 -4.89 0.18
CA ALA A 35 -6.10 -3.91 -0.60
C ALA A 35 -4.66 -4.37 -0.87
N HIS A 36 -4.21 -4.18 -2.10
CA HIS A 36 -2.92 -4.64 -2.60
C HIS A 36 -2.45 -3.70 -3.69
N HIS A 37 -1.19 -3.81 -4.10
CA HIS A 37 -0.58 -2.88 -5.06
C HIS A 37 -1.42 -2.71 -6.35
N GLY A 38 -2.09 -3.75 -6.86
CA GLY A 38 -3.01 -3.59 -8.00
C GLY A 38 -4.12 -2.53 -7.83
N HIS A 39 -4.72 -2.40 -6.65
CA HIS A 39 -5.69 -1.35 -6.36
C HIS A 39 -5.02 0.03 -6.35
N ALA A 40 -3.82 0.11 -5.76
CA ALA A 40 -3.07 1.36 -5.72
C ALA A 40 -2.53 1.78 -7.10
N GLY A 41 -2.23 0.83 -7.98
CA GLY A 41 -1.90 1.11 -9.39
C GLY A 41 -3.09 1.69 -10.17
N ALA A 42 -4.31 1.23 -9.88
CA ALA A 42 -5.53 1.84 -10.44
C ALA A 42 -5.74 3.26 -9.89
N MET A 43 -5.55 3.46 -8.58
CA MET A 43 -5.61 4.79 -7.96
C MET A 43 -4.53 5.74 -8.51
N LEU A 44 -3.30 5.28 -8.72
CA LEU A 44 -2.23 6.08 -9.35
C LEU A 44 -2.63 6.52 -10.76
N GLN A 45 -3.11 5.61 -11.59
CA GLN A 45 -3.56 5.95 -12.94
C GLN A 45 -4.73 6.94 -12.92
N ALA A 46 -5.73 6.73 -12.05
CA ALA A 46 -6.85 7.64 -11.88
C ALA A 46 -6.39 9.03 -11.38
N ARG A 47 -5.45 9.06 -10.42
CA ARG A 47 -4.89 10.28 -9.85
C ARG A 47 -4.19 11.14 -10.90
N ARG A 48 -3.51 10.53 -11.88
CA ARG A 48 -2.84 11.21 -12.99
C ARG A 48 -3.79 11.88 -14.00
N LEU A 49 -5.09 11.54 -13.96
CA LEU A 49 -6.11 12.12 -14.83
C LEU A 49 -6.71 13.42 -14.26
N GLY A 50 -6.38 13.79 -13.02
CA GLY A 50 -6.89 15.00 -12.37
C GLY A 50 -5.97 15.54 -11.26
N LYS A 51 -6.49 16.47 -10.47
CA LYS A 51 -5.84 17.09 -9.30
C LYS A 51 -6.33 16.55 -7.96
N GLU A 52 -7.48 15.89 -7.94
CA GLU A 52 -8.06 15.26 -6.75
C GLU A 52 -8.63 13.89 -7.12
N LEU A 53 -8.44 12.90 -6.25
CA LEU A 53 -9.00 11.55 -6.39
C LEU A 53 -9.88 11.23 -5.17
N LEU A 54 -11.19 11.20 -5.37
CA LEU A 54 -12.12 10.76 -4.36
C LEU A 54 -12.44 9.29 -4.58
N VAL A 55 -12.37 8.53 -3.49
CA VAL A 55 -12.42 7.07 -3.54
C VAL A 55 -13.65 6.56 -2.80
N GLY A 56 -14.67 6.14 -3.55
CA GLY A 56 -15.87 5.53 -3.01
C GLY A 56 -15.63 4.10 -2.50
N VAL A 57 -15.90 3.86 -1.23
CA VAL A 57 -15.72 2.54 -0.61
C VAL A 57 -17.09 1.94 -0.28
N HIS A 58 -17.44 0.83 -0.95
CA HIS A 58 -18.75 0.19 -0.75
C HIS A 58 -18.91 -0.38 0.66
N SER A 59 -20.13 -0.39 1.17
CA SER A 59 -20.46 -1.02 2.45
C SER A 59 -20.36 -2.55 2.40
N ASP A 60 -20.16 -3.20 3.55
CA ASP A 60 -20.10 -4.67 3.61
C ASP A 60 -21.43 -5.31 3.14
N GLN A 61 -22.57 -4.66 3.45
CA GLN A 61 -23.91 -5.10 3.03
C GLN A 61 -24.07 -5.07 1.51
N GLU A 62 -23.71 -3.96 0.86
CA GLU A 62 -23.83 -3.85 -0.60
C GLU A 62 -22.91 -4.84 -1.33
N ILE A 63 -21.71 -5.09 -0.80
CA ILE A 63 -20.79 -6.06 -1.40
C ILE A 63 -21.34 -7.48 -1.25
N LEU A 64 -21.92 -7.81 -0.09
CA LEU A 64 -22.54 -9.11 0.16
C LEU A 64 -23.69 -9.38 -0.82
N GLU A 65 -24.55 -8.39 -1.04
CA GLU A 65 -25.69 -8.48 -1.96
C GLU A 65 -25.29 -8.71 -3.42
N ASN A 66 -24.18 -8.11 -3.87
CA ASN A 66 -23.79 -8.11 -5.28
C ASN A 66 -22.71 -9.13 -5.65
N LYS A 67 -21.87 -9.55 -4.69
CA LYS A 67 -20.66 -10.33 -4.97
C LYS A 67 -20.41 -11.48 -4.00
N GLY A 68 -20.62 -11.24 -2.70
CA GLY A 68 -20.26 -12.16 -1.62
C GLY A 68 -19.45 -11.47 -0.52
N PRO A 69 -19.05 -12.19 0.54
CA PRO A 69 -18.48 -11.57 1.74
C PRO A 69 -17.12 -10.92 1.48
N THR A 70 -16.81 -9.92 2.32
CA THR A 70 -15.51 -9.27 2.43
C THR A 70 -14.64 -9.97 3.48
N VAL A 71 -13.32 -9.91 3.30
CA VAL A 71 -12.33 -10.35 4.31
C VAL A 71 -12.08 -9.24 5.32
N MET A 72 -12.02 -8.02 4.81
CA MET A 72 -11.73 -6.81 5.57
C MET A 72 -13.03 -6.05 5.86
N THR A 73 -13.18 -5.54 7.08
CA THR A 73 -14.32 -4.68 7.45
C THR A 73 -14.29 -3.37 6.68
N LEU A 74 -15.42 -2.66 6.61
CA LEU A 74 -15.44 -1.32 6.00
C LEU A 74 -14.37 -0.37 6.58
N GLU A 75 -14.20 -0.34 7.91
CA GLU A 75 -13.19 0.50 8.56
C GLU A 75 -11.76 0.14 8.14
N GLU A 76 -11.46 -1.16 8.03
CA GLU A 76 -10.14 -1.63 7.57
C GLU A 76 -9.88 -1.26 6.10
N ARG A 77 -10.92 -1.29 5.26
CA ARG A 77 -10.85 -0.93 3.84
C ARG A 77 -10.71 0.59 3.65
N VAL A 78 -11.44 1.38 4.43
CA VAL A 78 -11.29 2.85 4.47
C VAL A 78 -9.87 3.23 4.90
N ALA A 79 -9.33 2.62 5.96
CA ALA A 79 -7.96 2.86 6.39
C ALA A 79 -6.93 2.56 5.29
N ALA A 80 -7.14 1.51 4.49
CA ALA A 80 -6.28 1.19 3.36
C ALA A 80 -6.32 2.24 2.24
N VAL A 81 -7.51 2.75 1.93
CA VAL A 81 -7.70 3.82 0.94
C VAL A 81 -7.09 5.14 1.42
N ASP A 82 -7.35 5.52 2.67
CA ASP A 82 -6.81 6.74 3.26
C ASP A 82 -5.28 6.70 3.37
N ALA A 83 -4.68 5.53 3.53
CA ALA A 83 -3.24 5.40 3.56
C ALA A 83 -2.58 5.51 2.18
N CYS A 84 -3.33 5.31 1.08
CA CYS A 84 -2.79 5.45 -0.26
C CYS A 84 -2.46 6.91 -0.55
N ARG A 85 -1.22 7.22 -0.94
CA ARG A 85 -0.75 8.59 -1.21
C ARG A 85 -1.50 9.30 -2.32
N TRP A 86 -2.07 8.53 -3.25
CA TRP A 86 -2.81 9.06 -4.40
C TRP A 86 -4.29 9.27 -4.10
N SER A 87 -4.79 8.82 -2.95
CA SER A 87 -6.16 9.12 -2.50
C SER A 87 -6.22 10.54 -1.93
N THR A 88 -7.14 11.37 -2.40
CA THR A 88 -7.41 12.67 -1.76
C THR A 88 -8.33 12.48 -0.55
N GLN A 89 -9.40 11.71 -0.72
CA GLN A 89 -10.39 11.46 0.32
C GLN A 89 -11.14 10.14 0.05
N SER A 90 -11.31 9.32 1.07
CA SER A 90 -12.22 8.17 1.02
C SER A 90 -13.67 8.59 1.34
N ILE A 91 -14.61 8.00 0.64
CA ILE A 91 -16.05 8.19 0.83
C ILE A 91 -16.68 6.84 1.18
N PRO A 92 -16.92 6.54 2.47
CA PRO A 92 -17.51 5.26 2.88
C PRO A 92 -18.99 5.18 2.48
N HIS A 93 -19.50 3.95 2.41
CA HIS A 93 -20.90 3.65 2.02
C HIS A 93 -21.26 4.14 0.61
N ALA A 94 -20.27 4.27 -0.27
CA ALA A 94 -20.51 4.60 -1.67
C ALA A 94 -21.29 3.47 -2.36
N PRO A 95 -22.28 3.79 -3.20
CA PRO A 95 -23.16 2.78 -3.77
C PRO A 95 -22.42 1.80 -4.69
N TYR A 96 -22.86 0.54 -4.72
CA TYR A 96 -22.23 -0.48 -5.57
C TYR A 96 -22.37 -0.21 -7.07
N VAL A 97 -23.52 0.35 -7.48
CA VAL A 97 -23.76 0.88 -8.82
C VAL A 97 -23.50 2.38 -8.77
N THR A 98 -22.50 2.86 -9.52
CA THR A 98 -22.05 4.25 -9.41
C THR A 98 -23.16 5.23 -9.77
N SER A 99 -23.43 6.15 -8.84
CA SER A 99 -24.54 7.10 -8.91
C SER A 99 -24.06 8.49 -9.34
N LEU A 100 -24.65 9.03 -10.42
CA LEU A 100 -24.34 10.38 -10.92
C LEU A 100 -24.55 11.48 -9.85
N PRO A 101 -25.65 11.46 -9.06
CA PRO A 101 -25.80 12.37 -7.92
C PRO A 101 -24.69 12.27 -6.88
N TRP A 102 -24.23 11.07 -6.52
CA TRP A 102 -23.15 10.88 -5.55
C TRP A 102 -21.86 11.52 -6.03
N ILE A 103 -21.41 11.17 -7.24
CA ILE A 103 -20.14 11.70 -7.74
C ILE A 103 -20.22 13.22 -7.99
N SER A 104 -21.40 13.73 -8.37
CA SER A 104 -21.60 15.16 -8.64
C SER A 104 -21.69 15.98 -7.36
N HIS A 105 -22.28 15.43 -6.29
CA HIS A 105 -22.29 16.05 -4.96
C HIS A 105 -20.86 16.35 -4.49
N TYR A 106 -19.97 15.37 -4.61
CA TYR A 106 -18.56 15.55 -4.30
C TYR A 106 -17.77 16.30 -5.39
N GLY A 107 -18.43 16.82 -6.43
CA GLY A 107 -17.84 17.61 -7.51
C GLY A 107 -16.94 16.83 -8.47
N CYS A 108 -16.99 15.50 -8.49
CA CYS A 108 -16.22 14.67 -9.43
C CYS A 108 -16.89 14.65 -10.80
N HIS A 109 -16.16 14.95 -11.87
CA HIS A 109 -16.72 14.84 -13.23
C HIS A 109 -16.54 13.45 -13.82
N TYR A 110 -15.34 12.88 -13.76
CA TYR A 110 -15.07 11.57 -14.37
C TYR A 110 -15.06 10.46 -13.34
N VAL A 111 -15.58 9.30 -13.73
CA VAL A 111 -15.43 8.01 -13.04
C VAL A 111 -14.39 7.21 -13.77
N VAL A 112 -13.42 6.67 -13.03
CA VAL A 112 -12.36 5.82 -13.56
C VAL A 112 -12.56 4.41 -13.03
N HIS A 113 -12.46 3.41 -13.91
CA HIS A 113 -12.39 2.00 -13.52
C HIS A 113 -11.45 1.24 -14.45
N GLY A 114 -11.06 0.03 -14.05
CA GLY A 114 -10.37 -0.91 -14.95
C GLY A 114 -11.25 -1.34 -16.14
N ASP A 115 -10.65 -2.06 -17.07
CA ASP A 115 -11.30 -2.66 -18.24
C ASP A 115 -12.08 -3.95 -17.93
N ASP A 116 -12.10 -4.38 -16.67
CA ASP A 116 -12.89 -5.54 -16.21
C ASP A 116 -14.41 -5.30 -16.38
N ILE A 117 -15.13 -6.34 -16.81
CA ILE A 117 -16.60 -6.33 -16.82
C ILE A 117 -17.10 -6.30 -15.37
N THR A 118 -17.98 -5.35 -15.08
CA THR A 118 -18.57 -5.14 -13.76
C THR A 118 -20.08 -5.21 -13.86
N SER A 119 -20.65 -6.28 -13.30
CA SER A 119 -22.11 -6.48 -13.28
C SER A 119 -22.61 -6.53 -11.84
N ASP A 120 -23.77 -5.90 -11.62
CA ASP A 120 -24.52 -6.01 -10.37
C ASP A 120 -25.19 -7.39 -10.23
N SER A 121 -25.90 -7.61 -9.12
CA SER A 121 -26.64 -8.86 -8.86
C SER A 121 -27.70 -9.20 -9.91
N SER A 122 -28.17 -8.21 -10.67
CA SER A 122 -29.14 -8.38 -11.76
C SER A 122 -28.48 -8.69 -13.11
N GLY A 123 -27.14 -8.62 -13.18
CA GLY A 123 -26.37 -8.84 -14.40
C GLY A 123 -26.12 -7.58 -15.23
N GLU A 124 -26.57 -6.42 -14.77
CA GLU A 124 -26.44 -5.14 -15.48
C GLU A 124 -25.10 -4.47 -15.17
N ASP A 125 -24.56 -3.72 -16.13
CA ASP A 125 -23.30 -2.99 -15.99
C ASP A 125 -23.38 -1.96 -14.85
N CYS A 126 -22.48 -2.06 -13.85
CA CYS A 126 -22.44 -1.17 -12.68
C CYS A 126 -22.20 0.31 -13.05
N TYR A 127 -21.62 0.56 -14.23
CA TYR A 127 -21.27 1.90 -14.71
C TYR A 127 -22.16 2.37 -15.87
N ARG A 128 -23.28 1.68 -16.16
CA ARG A 128 -24.18 2.00 -17.27
C ARG A 128 -24.61 3.48 -17.32
N TYR A 129 -24.95 4.06 -16.17
CA TYR A 129 -25.43 5.45 -16.09
C TYR A 129 -24.31 6.46 -16.35
N VAL A 130 -23.11 6.21 -15.83
CA VAL A 130 -21.95 7.11 -16.03
C VAL A 130 -21.39 6.97 -17.45
N LYS A 131 -21.45 5.79 -18.06
CA LYS A 131 -21.14 5.55 -19.48
C LYS A 131 -22.12 6.29 -20.39
N ALA A 132 -23.43 6.16 -20.14
CA ALA A 132 -24.47 6.88 -20.89
C ALA A 132 -24.32 8.41 -20.79
N ALA A 133 -23.80 8.92 -19.66
CA ALA A 133 -23.51 10.33 -19.47
C ALA A 133 -22.16 10.80 -20.06
N GLY A 134 -21.37 9.91 -20.68
CA GLY A 134 -20.05 10.25 -21.24
C GLY A 134 -18.99 10.61 -20.18
N ARG A 135 -19.15 10.12 -18.95
CA ARG A 135 -18.32 10.44 -17.77
C ARG A 135 -17.45 9.29 -17.30
N PHE A 136 -17.30 8.23 -18.10
CA PHE A 136 -16.53 7.02 -17.75
C PHE A 136 -15.20 6.97 -18.49
N LEU A 137 -14.12 6.74 -17.75
CA LEU A 137 -12.75 6.57 -18.26
C LEU A 137 -12.20 5.21 -17.84
N VAL A 138 -11.36 4.62 -18.69
CA VAL A 138 -10.78 3.29 -18.47
C VAL A 138 -9.27 3.40 -18.24
N VAL A 139 -8.78 2.65 -17.27
CA VAL A 139 -7.34 2.48 -16.99
C VAL A 139 -6.92 1.03 -17.11
N ALA A 140 -5.63 0.79 -17.38
CA ALA A 140 -5.13 -0.56 -17.58
C ALA A 140 -5.06 -1.33 -16.25
N ARG A 141 -5.44 -2.60 -16.28
CA ARG A 141 -5.30 -3.48 -15.13
C ARG A 141 -3.83 -3.73 -14.80
N THR A 142 -3.50 -3.69 -13.51
CA THR A 142 -2.15 -4.00 -13.04
C THR A 142 -1.89 -5.51 -13.17
N PRO A 143 -0.84 -5.95 -13.89
CA PRO A 143 -0.60 -7.38 -14.11
C PRO A 143 0.10 -8.04 -12.93
N GLY A 144 -0.17 -9.33 -12.75
CA GLY A 144 0.52 -10.20 -11.77
C GLY A 144 -0.08 -10.19 -10.35
N ILE A 145 -1.20 -9.51 -10.12
CA ILE A 145 -1.85 -9.48 -8.81
C ILE A 145 -3.37 -9.49 -8.91
N SER A 146 -4.01 -10.26 -8.04
CA SER A 146 -5.45 -10.16 -7.78
C SER A 146 -5.79 -10.81 -6.44
N THR A 147 -6.93 -10.46 -5.85
CA THR A 147 -7.45 -11.17 -4.66
C THR A 147 -7.56 -12.68 -4.89
N THR A 148 -7.96 -13.10 -6.11
CA THR A 148 -8.04 -14.51 -6.49
C THR A 148 -6.69 -15.21 -6.41
N ASP A 149 -5.65 -14.58 -6.97
CA ASP A 149 -4.29 -15.11 -6.95
C ASP A 149 -3.76 -15.23 -5.51
N LEU A 150 -3.91 -14.18 -4.70
CA LEU A 150 -3.44 -14.19 -3.32
C LEU A 150 -4.15 -15.24 -2.45
N VAL A 151 -5.48 -15.38 -2.59
CA VAL A 151 -6.23 -16.45 -1.91
C VAL A 151 -5.70 -17.83 -2.37
N GLY A 152 -5.42 -18.00 -3.66
CA GLY A 152 -4.79 -19.22 -4.19
C GLY A 152 -3.45 -19.53 -3.53
N ARG A 153 -2.57 -18.53 -3.37
CA ARG A 153 -1.29 -18.70 -2.68
C ARG A 153 -1.45 -19.15 -1.23
N MET A 154 -2.46 -18.62 -0.52
CA MET A 154 -2.77 -19.03 0.86
C MET A 154 -3.30 -20.45 0.94
N LEU A 155 -4.18 -20.86 0.03
CA LEU A 155 -4.79 -22.19 0.04
C LEU A 155 -3.84 -23.30 -0.43
N LEU A 156 -2.98 -23.00 -1.41
CA LEU A 156 -2.06 -23.98 -2.02
C LEU A 156 -0.71 -24.07 -1.31
N CYS A 157 -0.40 -23.12 -0.43
CA CYS A 157 0.86 -23.08 0.32
C CYS A 157 2.12 -23.15 -0.56
N THR A 158 2.09 -22.55 -1.75
CA THR A 158 3.22 -22.54 -2.69
C THR A 158 4.24 -21.44 -2.37
N ARG A 159 5.51 -21.67 -2.73
CA ARG A 159 6.61 -20.68 -2.62
C ARG A 159 7.18 -20.27 -3.99
N THR A 160 6.52 -20.65 -5.09
CA THR A 160 7.02 -20.43 -6.45
C THR A 160 7.08 -18.96 -6.85
N HIS A 161 6.38 -18.09 -6.12
CA HIS A 161 6.36 -16.64 -6.34
C HIS A 161 7.51 -15.90 -5.65
N PHE A 162 8.30 -16.57 -4.81
CA PHE A 162 9.40 -15.94 -4.07
C PHE A 162 10.47 -15.44 -5.03
N ILE A 163 11.03 -14.28 -4.70
CA ILE A 163 12.15 -13.66 -5.41
C ILE A 163 13.40 -13.85 -4.56
N LYS A 164 14.44 -14.47 -5.12
CA LYS A 164 15.69 -14.70 -4.38
C LYS A 164 16.54 -13.44 -4.31
N SER A 165 16.64 -12.72 -5.42
CA SER A 165 17.33 -11.44 -5.51
C SER A 165 16.55 -10.46 -6.37
N LEU A 166 15.92 -9.46 -5.72
CA LEU A 166 15.21 -8.41 -6.44
C LEU A 166 16.12 -7.67 -7.44
N PRO A 167 17.36 -7.24 -7.08
CA PRO A 167 18.24 -6.61 -8.07
C PRO A 167 18.52 -7.46 -9.31
N LYS A 168 18.76 -8.78 -9.15
CA LYS A 168 18.99 -9.69 -10.27
C LYS A 168 17.74 -9.94 -11.11
N LEU A 169 16.57 -9.95 -10.48
CA LEU A 169 15.30 -10.04 -11.21
C LEU A 169 15.07 -8.78 -12.05
N LEU A 170 15.34 -7.60 -11.49
CA LEU A 170 15.21 -6.32 -12.19
C LEU A 170 16.21 -6.19 -13.34
N SER A 171 17.43 -6.75 -13.22
CA SER A 171 18.43 -6.77 -14.30
C SER A 171 18.20 -7.88 -15.35
N GLY A 172 17.24 -8.79 -15.13
CA GLY A 172 16.97 -9.93 -16.01
C GLY A 172 17.93 -11.12 -15.84
N GLU A 173 18.78 -11.11 -14.82
CA GLU A 173 19.68 -12.21 -14.47
C GLU A 173 18.94 -13.39 -13.80
N GLU A 174 17.85 -13.11 -13.09
CA GLU A 174 16.96 -14.06 -12.42
C GLU A 174 15.56 -14.04 -13.05
N GLY A 175 14.80 -15.14 -12.92
CA GLY A 175 13.42 -15.25 -13.40
C GLY A 175 13.21 -16.46 -14.31
N SER A 176 11.96 -16.65 -14.74
CA SER A 176 11.58 -17.70 -15.70
C SER A 176 11.66 -17.20 -17.15
N GLY A 177 11.76 -18.13 -18.10
CA GLY A 177 11.82 -17.81 -19.53
C GLY A 177 13.24 -17.59 -20.06
N SER A 178 13.30 -17.19 -21.32
CA SER A 178 14.52 -16.83 -22.04
C SER A 178 15.19 -15.58 -21.45
N PRO A 179 16.49 -15.33 -21.73
CA PRO A 179 17.16 -14.11 -21.30
C PRO A 179 16.44 -12.81 -21.71
N GLU A 180 15.84 -12.80 -22.91
CA GLU A 180 15.10 -11.63 -23.40
C GLU A 180 13.77 -11.43 -22.65
N GLU A 181 13.01 -12.50 -22.39
CA GLU A 181 11.77 -12.42 -21.60
C GLU A 181 12.06 -11.95 -20.16
N ARG A 182 13.19 -12.40 -19.57
CA ARG A 182 13.62 -11.94 -18.25
C ARG A 182 13.99 -10.46 -18.24
N ARG A 183 14.71 -9.98 -19.26
CA ARG A 183 15.03 -8.55 -19.43
C ARG A 183 13.76 -7.69 -19.52
N VAL A 184 12.81 -8.08 -20.38
CA VAL A 184 11.53 -7.37 -20.53
C VAL A 184 10.72 -7.37 -19.23
N THR A 185 10.71 -8.50 -18.51
CA THR A 185 10.06 -8.60 -17.20
C THR A 185 10.72 -7.68 -16.18
N GLY A 186 12.05 -7.70 -16.08
CA GLY A 186 12.82 -6.84 -15.18
C GLY A 186 12.63 -5.35 -15.46
N GLU A 187 12.57 -4.95 -16.73
CA GLU A 187 12.27 -3.58 -17.16
C GLU A 187 10.85 -3.15 -16.77
N ALA A 188 9.85 -4.00 -17.00
CA ALA A 188 8.46 -3.72 -16.63
C ALA A 188 8.29 -3.61 -15.10
N MET A 189 8.97 -4.44 -14.33
CA MET A 189 9.00 -4.37 -12.86
C MET A 189 9.70 -3.09 -12.38
N SER A 190 10.85 -2.75 -12.96
CA SER A 190 11.59 -1.52 -12.67
C SER A 190 10.75 -0.28 -12.93
N GLN A 191 10.07 -0.23 -14.08
CA GLN A 191 9.16 0.86 -14.41
C GLN A 191 8.01 0.96 -13.42
N ARG A 192 7.46 -0.16 -12.95
CA ARG A 192 6.40 -0.16 -11.93
C ARG A 192 6.86 0.37 -10.58
N ILE A 193 8.07 0.01 -10.13
CA ILE A 193 8.66 0.60 -8.92
C ILE A 193 8.77 2.11 -9.08
N LYS A 194 9.28 2.57 -10.23
CA LYS A 194 9.42 4.00 -10.53
C LYS A 194 8.07 4.73 -10.55
N ASP A 195 7.04 4.13 -11.11
CA ASP A 195 5.68 4.68 -11.12
C ASP A 195 5.12 4.82 -9.70
N TYR A 196 5.37 3.83 -8.84
CA TYR A 196 4.92 3.86 -7.44
C TYR A 196 5.77 4.77 -6.55
N ALA A 197 7.01 5.03 -6.94
CA ALA A 197 7.93 5.98 -6.31
C ALA A 197 7.64 7.45 -6.70
N THR A 198 6.36 7.80 -6.85
CA THR A 198 5.90 9.16 -7.15
C THR A 198 5.30 9.84 -5.92
N ASP A 199 5.22 11.16 -5.96
CA ASP A 199 4.55 11.97 -4.95
C ASP A 199 3.02 11.74 -4.97
N GLU A 200 2.29 12.47 -4.12
CA GLU A 200 0.83 12.41 -4.01
C GLU A 200 0.09 12.82 -5.29
N SER A 201 0.76 13.55 -6.21
CA SER A 201 0.22 13.86 -7.53
C SER A 201 0.33 12.67 -8.49
N GLY A 202 1.22 11.72 -8.20
CA GLY A 202 1.53 10.61 -9.09
C GLY A 202 2.43 11.00 -10.28
N LEU A 203 2.90 12.26 -10.33
CA LEU A 203 3.61 12.81 -11.49
C LEU A 203 5.07 13.16 -11.19
N GLN A 204 5.37 13.60 -9.95
CA GLN A 204 6.73 14.00 -9.58
C GLN A 204 7.44 12.88 -8.82
N PRO A 205 8.78 12.90 -8.76
CA PRO A 205 9.53 11.98 -7.91
C PRO A 205 9.09 12.08 -6.44
N GLY A 206 8.76 10.93 -5.86
CA GLY A 206 8.34 10.77 -4.48
C GLY A 206 9.41 10.03 -3.67
N PRO A 207 9.10 8.86 -3.08
CA PRO A 207 10.06 8.15 -2.23
C PRO A 207 11.34 7.74 -2.95
N CYS A 208 12.48 7.94 -2.29
CA CYS A 208 13.73 7.33 -2.74
C CYS A 208 13.66 5.80 -2.53
N VAL A 209 14.10 5.03 -3.52
CA VAL A 209 14.08 3.58 -3.52
C VAL A 209 15.49 3.03 -3.55
N MET A 210 15.81 2.21 -2.55
CA MET A 210 17.14 1.63 -2.38
C MET A 210 17.04 0.12 -2.19
N SER A 211 18.17 -0.57 -2.35
CA SER A 211 18.33 -1.97 -1.99
C SER A 211 19.59 -2.15 -1.16
N TRP A 212 19.50 -2.96 -0.11
CA TRP A 212 20.66 -3.36 0.67
C TRP A 212 21.12 -4.75 0.24
N ASN A 213 22.40 -4.85 -0.11
CA ASN A 213 23.04 -6.08 -0.52
C ASN A 213 24.01 -6.56 0.57
N GLY A 214 23.65 -7.65 1.23
CA GLY A 214 24.49 -8.36 2.20
C GLY A 214 24.26 -9.86 2.10
N SER A 215 25.12 -10.65 2.73
CA SER A 215 24.98 -12.10 2.76
C SER A 215 23.63 -12.54 3.37
N ILE A 216 23.18 -13.75 3.03
CA ILE A 216 21.97 -14.32 3.62
C ILE A 216 22.10 -14.45 5.14
N SER A 217 23.31 -14.75 5.63
CA SER A 217 23.61 -14.80 7.07
C SER A 217 23.40 -13.45 7.72
N ALA A 218 23.92 -12.36 7.13
CA ALA A 218 23.73 -11.00 7.65
C ALA A 218 22.25 -10.55 7.59
N LYS A 219 21.49 -11.03 6.61
CA LYS A 219 20.06 -10.76 6.48
C LYS A 219 19.20 -11.50 7.51
N ILE A 220 19.57 -12.74 7.86
CA ILE A 220 18.82 -13.60 8.80
C ILE A 220 19.24 -13.37 10.26
N GLY A 221 20.54 -13.39 10.55
CA GLY A 221 21.11 -13.34 11.90
C GLY A 221 22.19 -12.27 12.01
N GLY A 222 21.94 -11.22 12.78
CA GLY A 222 22.84 -10.08 12.97
C GLY A 222 24.10 -10.35 13.81
N GLU A 223 24.56 -11.60 13.91
CA GLU A 223 25.62 -12.01 14.85
C GLU A 223 27.02 -11.55 14.44
N ASN A 224 27.24 -11.15 13.19
CA ASN A 224 28.46 -10.47 12.77
C ASN A 224 28.06 -9.31 11.87
N GLY A 225 28.41 -8.09 12.27
CA GLY A 225 28.07 -6.83 11.61
C GLY A 225 28.72 -6.65 10.24
N GLU A 226 28.48 -7.60 9.32
CA GLU A 226 28.85 -7.51 7.93
C GLU A 226 28.35 -6.19 7.35
N GLU A 227 29.30 -5.40 6.86
CA GLU A 227 28.99 -4.20 6.10
C GLU A 227 28.50 -4.62 4.72
N GLY A 228 27.17 -4.75 4.59
CA GLY A 228 26.53 -4.84 3.28
C GLY A 228 26.58 -3.50 2.55
N THR A 229 26.35 -3.53 1.24
CA THR A 229 26.37 -2.34 0.38
C THR A 229 24.96 -1.87 0.09
N LEU A 230 24.70 -0.58 0.26
CA LEU A 230 23.43 0.04 -0.11
C LEU A 230 23.53 0.67 -1.50
N SER A 231 22.59 0.34 -2.39
CA SER A 231 22.49 0.92 -3.74
C SER A 231 21.17 1.67 -3.91
N VAL A 232 21.23 2.84 -4.56
CA VAL A 232 20.04 3.58 -4.97
C VAL A 232 19.52 2.97 -6.27
N LEU A 233 18.29 2.44 -6.25
CA LEU A 233 17.61 1.93 -7.44
C LEU A 233 16.94 3.08 -8.20
N PHE A 234 16.25 3.96 -7.48
CA PHE A 234 15.60 5.14 -8.04
C PHE A 234 15.75 6.32 -7.08
N ASN A 235 16.25 7.44 -7.60
CA ASN A 235 16.30 8.69 -6.87
C ASN A 235 14.89 9.21 -6.59
N GLY A 236 14.71 9.85 -5.45
CA GLY A 236 13.47 10.50 -5.06
C GLY A 236 13.75 11.69 -4.16
N GLN A 237 12.85 11.94 -3.22
CA GLN A 237 13.02 12.96 -2.19
C GLN A 237 14.02 12.50 -1.13
N TYR A 238 14.83 13.45 -0.67
CA TYR A 238 15.81 13.28 0.40
C TYR A 238 15.31 14.02 1.65
N PRO A 239 15.79 13.65 2.86
CA PRO A 239 15.43 14.38 4.06
C PRO A 239 15.82 15.85 3.93
N LYS A 240 14.87 16.72 4.27
CA LYS A 240 15.06 18.17 4.31
C LYS A 240 15.75 18.60 5.60
N PRO A 241 16.40 19.79 5.64
CA PRO A 241 17.09 20.27 6.82
C PRO A 241 16.22 20.23 8.08
N GLY A 242 16.77 19.65 9.15
CA GLY A 242 16.14 19.53 10.46
C GLY A 242 15.12 18.40 10.60
N GLN A 243 14.73 17.71 9.52
CA GLN A 243 13.86 16.54 9.64
C GLN A 243 14.55 15.45 10.46
N ARG A 244 13.78 14.82 11.35
CA ARG A 244 14.22 13.65 12.10
C ARG A 244 14.16 12.43 11.21
N LEU A 245 15.29 11.73 11.11
CA LEU A 245 15.36 10.47 10.38
C LEU A 245 14.78 9.35 11.23
N VAL A 246 13.78 8.66 10.72
CA VAL A 246 13.05 7.60 11.42
C VAL A 246 13.15 6.32 10.61
N TYR A 247 13.52 5.23 11.26
CA TYR A 247 13.59 3.91 10.62
C TYR A 247 12.51 2.99 11.19
N VAL A 248 11.84 2.27 10.30
CA VAL A 248 10.93 1.16 10.60
C VAL A 248 11.26 0.01 9.67
N ASP A 249 11.01 -1.22 10.08
CA ASP A 249 11.19 -2.38 9.22
C ASP A 249 10.17 -3.48 9.48
N GLY A 250 10.15 -4.44 8.57
CA GLY A 250 9.32 -5.62 8.72
C GLY A 250 9.15 -6.41 7.44
N GLY A 251 8.34 -7.46 7.56
CA GLY A 251 7.88 -8.21 6.40
C GLY A 251 6.91 -7.40 5.55
N PHE A 252 5.99 -6.63 6.14
CA PHE A 252 4.92 -5.93 5.42
C PHE A 252 4.11 -6.86 4.49
N ASP A 253 4.01 -8.13 4.86
CA ASP A 253 3.26 -9.12 4.09
C ASP A 253 1.77 -8.89 4.25
N LEU A 254 1.04 -8.98 3.13
CA LEU A 254 -0.38 -8.59 3.04
C LEU A 254 -0.65 -7.24 3.69
N PHE A 255 0.13 -6.22 3.29
CA PHE A 255 0.13 -4.87 3.85
C PHE A 255 -1.29 -4.38 4.22
N SER A 256 -1.55 -4.38 5.53
CA SER A 256 -2.89 -4.35 6.13
C SER A 256 -3.13 -3.07 6.93
N SER A 257 -4.38 -2.88 7.37
CA SER A 257 -4.76 -1.81 8.32
C SER A 257 -3.91 -1.82 9.60
N GLY A 258 -3.41 -2.98 10.03
CA GLY A 258 -2.48 -3.09 11.15
C GLY A 258 -1.14 -2.39 10.89
N HIS A 259 -0.51 -2.65 9.74
CA HIS A 259 0.73 -1.98 9.34
C HIS A 259 0.53 -0.48 9.12
N ILE A 260 -0.57 -0.13 8.45
CA ILE A 260 -0.94 1.25 8.13
C ILE A 260 -1.11 2.08 9.41
N GLU A 261 -1.84 1.55 10.38
CA GLU A 261 -2.10 2.24 11.63
C GLU A 261 -0.83 2.37 12.46
N PHE A 262 0.03 1.35 12.48
CA PHE A 262 1.37 1.47 13.07
C PHE A 262 2.15 2.65 12.46
N LEU A 263 2.24 2.73 11.12
CA LEU A 263 2.96 3.80 10.44
C LEU A 263 2.34 5.19 10.71
N ARG A 264 1.01 5.28 10.76
CA ARG A 264 0.31 6.50 11.14
C ARG A 264 0.66 6.95 12.57
N GLN A 265 0.72 6.01 13.51
CA GLN A 265 1.11 6.28 14.90
C GLN A 265 2.58 6.71 15.03
N VAL A 266 3.48 6.17 14.18
CA VAL A 266 4.87 6.64 14.10
C VAL A 266 4.92 8.12 13.70
N ILE A 267 4.17 8.52 12.66
CA ILE A 267 4.06 9.92 12.26
C ILE A 267 3.53 10.77 13.42
N HIS A 268 2.41 10.36 14.04
CA HIS A 268 1.83 11.10 15.17
C HIS A 268 2.81 11.29 16.33
N ALA A 269 3.57 10.25 16.70
CA ALA A 269 4.56 10.33 17.76
C ALA A 269 5.69 11.32 17.43
N GLU A 270 6.17 11.31 16.19
CA GLU A 270 7.24 12.21 15.74
C GLU A 270 6.77 13.64 15.51
N GLU A 271 5.49 13.84 15.15
CA GLU A 271 4.88 15.15 15.16
C GLU A 271 4.72 15.70 16.58
N ALA A 272 4.38 14.86 17.57
CA ALA A 272 4.31 15.29 18.98
C ALA A 272 5.67 15.80 19.47
N ILE A 273 6.74 15.04 19.20
CA ILE A 273 8.13 15.48 19.44
C ILE A 273 8.44 16.77 18.68
N GLY A 274 7.97 16.90 17.44
CA GLY A 274 8.10 18.12 16.65
C GLY A 274 7.43 19.32 17.32
N ARG A 275 6.21 19.17 17.85
CA ARG A 275 5.47 20.23 18.56
C ARG A 275 6.23 20.67 19.83
N GLU A 276 6.72 19.72 20.62
CA GLU A 276 7.54 20.01 21.81
C GLU A 276 8.82 20.78 21.47
N LYS A 277 9.39 20.54 20.29
CA LYS A 277 10.58 21.24 19.78
C LYS A 277 10.26 22.54 19.01
N GLY A 278 9.02 22.99 19.01
CA GLY A 278 8.60 24.21 18.30
C GLY A 278 8.64 24.09 16.76
N TRP A 279 8.66 22.87 16.22
CA TRP A 279 8.70 22.63 14.76
C TRP A 279 7.51 23.24 14.03
N TYR A 280 6.33 23.23 14.67
CA TYR A 280 5.06 23.70 14.10
C TYR A 280 4.66 25.10 14.56
N ASN A 281 5.57 25.86 15.18
CA ASN A 281 5.32 27.27 15.49
C ASN A 281 5.36 28.11 14.21
N ASP A 282 4.60 29.21 14.19
CA ASP A 282 4.49 30.08 13.01
C ASP A 282 5.85 30.55 12.47
N GLU A 283 6.78 30.93 13.35
CA GLU A 283 8.13 31.35 12.96
C GLU A 283 8.89 30.24 12.22
N SER A 284 8.86 29.01 12.75
CA SER A 284 9.49 27.83 12.14
C SER A 284 8.87 27.50 10.77
N ILE A 285 7.55 27.59 10.66
CA ILE A 285 6.80 27.36 9.42
C ILE A 285 7.18 28.43 8.37
N GLN A 286 7.15 29.71 8.73
CA GLN A 286 7.52 30.81 7.82
C GLN A 286 8.99 30.73 7.39
N LYS A 287 9.87 30.33 8.31
CA LYS A 287 11.28 30.07 7.98
C LYS A 287 11.42 28.96 6.94
N ARG A 288 10.73 27.82 7.09
CA ARG A 288 10.76 26.74 6.09
C ARG A 288 10.18 27.20 4.74
N LYS A 289 9.03 27.86 4.73
CA LYS A 289 8.42 28.40 3.50
C LYS A 289 9.34 29.39 2.78
N SER A 290 10.00 30.29 3.50
CA SER A 290 10.90 31.29 2.92
C SER A 290 12.23 30.70 2.43
N GLN A 291 12.81 29.73 3.15
CA GLN A 291 14.12 29.16 2.81
C GLN A 291 14.05 27.96 1.85
N HIS A 292 12.94 27.24 1.85
CA HIS A 292 12.78 25.98 1.12
C HIS A 292 11.56 25.95 0.19
N GLY A 293 10.81 27.05 0.08
CA GLY A 293 9.67 27.21 -0.82
C GLY A 293 8.36 26.58 -0.34
N GLU A 294 8.42 25.72 0.67
CA GLU A 294 7.26 25.01 1.22
C GLU A 294 7.46 24.65 2.69
N ASP A 295 6.38 24.27 3.36
CA ASP A 295 6.44 23.64 4.67
C ASP A 295 6.59 22.12 4.52
N TYR A 296 7.10 21.44 5.55
CA TYR A 296 7.28 19.99 5.53
C TYR A 296 7.27 19.38 6.95
N SER A 297 6.92 18.09 7.03
CA SER A 297 6.79 17.33 8.27
C SER A 297 8.10 17.28 9.07
N SER A 298 7.99 17.07 10.38
CA SER A 298 9.16 16.93 11.27
C SER A 298 9.94 15.62 11.07
N ALA A 299 9.38 14.63 10.36
CA ALA A 299 9.95 13.30 10.22
C ALA A 299 10.12 12.87 8.77
N PHE A 300 11.21 12.15 8.51
CA PHE A 300 11.49 11.45 7.27
C PHE A 300 11.57 9.95 7.57
N VAL A 301 10.55 9.19 7.14
CA VAL A 301 10.37 7.77 7.52
C VAL A 301 10.93 6.87 6.43
N ILE A 302 11.89 6.02 6.79
CA ILE A 302 12.48 4.99 5.95
C ILE A 302 11.90 3.64 6.36
N ALA A 303 11.33 2.90 5.41
CA ALA A 303 10.87 1.53 5.62
C ALA A 303 11.84 0.50 5.04
N GLY A 304 12.40 -0.36 5.89
CA GLY A 304 13.17 -1.54 5.50
C GLY A 304 12.25 -2.74 5.24
N VAL A 305 12.29 -3.30 4.03
CA VAL A 305 11.49 -4.47 3.64
C VAL A 305 12.39 -5.69 3.56
N HIS A 306 12.13 -6.70 4.40
CA HIS A 306 12.94 -7.93 4.44
C HIS A 306 12.72 -8.81 3.20
N ASP A 307 13.73 -9.60 2.84
CA ASP A 307 13.66 -10.59 1.74
C ASP A 307 12.67 -11.72 2.01
N ASP A 308 12.20 -12.36 0.93
CA ASP A 308 11.24 -13.48 1.01
C ASP A 308 11.79 -14.65 1.81
N GLU A 309 13.03 -15.05 1.56
CA GLU A 309 13.70 -16.14 2.28
C GLU A 309 13.94 -15.79 3.76
N VAL A 310 14.15 -14.52 4.09
CA VAL A 310 14.29 -14.07 5.48
C VAL A 310 12.95 -14.20 6.21
N ILE A 311 11.87 -13.75 5.59
CA ILE A 311 10.53 -13.90 6.17
C ILE A 311 10.15 -15.37 6.27
N ASN A 312 10.48 -16.19 5.26
CA ASN A 312 10.19 -17.61 5.28
C ASN A 312 10.99 -18.37 6.35
N HIS A 313 12.25 -18.00 6.57
CA HIS A 313 13.06 -18.56 7.65
C HIS A 313 12.37 -18.40 9.01
N TRP A 314 11.82 -17.21 9.28
CA TRP A 314 11.21 -16.89 10.57
C TRP A 314 9.75 -17.34 10.70
N LYS A 315 8.95 -17.26 9.63
CA LYS A 315 7.50 -17.59 9.67
C LYS A 315 7.17 -19.00 9.18
N GLY A 316 8.03 -19.60 8.37
CA GLY A 316 7.82 -20.91 7.76
C GLY A 316 6.66 -20.95 6.76
N VAL A 317 6.16 -22.17 6.52
CA VAL A 317 5.05 -22.47 5.61
C VAL A 317 5.26 -21.80 4.25
N ASN A 318 4.34 -21.01 3.73
CA ASN A 318 4.42 -20.31 2.46
C ASN A 318 4.57 -18.79 2.63
N TYR A 319 4.90 -18.32 3.83
CA TYR A 319 5.11 -16.90 4.08
C TYR A 319 6.46 -16.44 3.50
N PRO A 320 6.53 -15.25 2.88
CA PRO A 320 5.43 -14.30 2.74
C PRO A 320 4.46 -14.64 1.61
N ILE A 321 3.17 -14.31 1.75
CA ILE A 321 2.16 -14.52 0.72
C ILE A 321 2.42 -13.62 -0.50
N MET A 322 2.84 -12.38 -0.25
CA MET A 322 3.35 -11.47 -1.27
C MET A 322 4.87 -11.52 -1.31
N ASN A 323 5.47 -11.58 -2.50
CA ASN A 323 6.92 -11.50 -2.61
C ASN A 323 7.45 -10.09 -2.33
N ILE A 324 8.76 -9.93 -2.22
CA ILE A 324 9.40 -8.67 -1.85
C ILE A 324 9.02 -7.51 -2.77
N PHE A 325 8.89 -7.76 -4.08
CA PHE A 325 8.48 -6.76 -5.04
C PHE A 325 7.07 -6.26 -4.73
N GLU A 326 6.11 -7.17 -4.55
CA GLU A 326 4.71 -6.85 -4.26
C GLU A 326 4.57 -6.13 -2.92
N ARG A 327 5.28 -6.59 -1.88
CA ARG A 327 5.30 -5.97 -0.55
C ARG A 327 5.88 -4.56 -0.61
N GLY A 328 6.98 -4.37 -1.33
CA GLY A 328 7.57 -3.04 -1.49
C GLY A 328 6.67 -2.06 -2.24
N LEU A 329 5.93 -2.50 -3.26
CA LEU A 329 4.93 -1.65 -3.92
C LEU A 329 3.80 -1.27 -2.96
N CYS A 330 3.34 -2.19 -2.11
CA CYS A 330 2.35 -1.90 -1.07
C CYS A 330 2.89 -0.92 -0.01
N VAL A 331 4.18 -0.95 0.31
CA VAL A 331 4.82 0.02 1.20
C VAL A 331 4.98 1.39 0.51
N LEU A 332 5.38 1.43 -0.77
CA LEU A 332 5.56 2.67 -1.54
C LEU A 332 4.26 3.47 -1.72
N GLN A 333 3.13 2.80 -1.94
CA GLN A 333 1.83 3.49 -2.04
C GLN A 333 1.44 4.21 -0.73
N CYS A 334 2.05 3.87 0.41
CA CYS A 334 1.67 4.42 1.70
C CYS A 334 2.18 5.86 1.84
N ARG A 335 1.29 6.80 2.19
CA ARG A 335 1.63 8.23 2.37
C ARG A 335 2.54 8.51 3.56
N TYR A 336 2.62 7.59 4.52
CA TYR A 336 3.44 7.74 5.72
C TYR A 336 4.92 7.39 5.49
N ILE A 337 5.28 6.89 4.29
CA ILE A 337 6.63 6.47 3.93
C ILE A 337 7.30 7.53 3.04
N SER A 338 8.49 7.97 3.46
CA SER A 338 9.33 8.92 2.74
C SER A 338 10.39 8.21 1.87
N SER A 339 10.80 7.00 2.24
CA SER A 339 11.77 6.20 1.48
C SER A 339 11.66 4.71 1.83
N ILE A 340 12.09 3.84 0.93
CA ILE A 340 12.10 2.39 1.11
C ILE A 340 13.49 1.80 0.84
N ILE A 341 13.85 0.78 1.63
CA ILE A 341 15.04 -0.05 1.42
C ILE A 341 14.59 -1.51 1.27
N PHE A 342 14.71 -2.02 0.05
CA PHE A 342 14.54 -3.44 -0.23
C PHE A 342 15.67 -4.28 0.36
N SER A 343 15.35 -5.51 0.74
CA SER A 343 16.30 -6.50 1.25
C SER A 343 16.98 -6.05 2.56
N ALA A 344 16.31 -5.22 3.36
CA ALA A 344 16.81 -4.78 4.66
C ALA A 344 17.03 -5.99 5.59
N PRO A 345 18.12 -6.01 6.38
CA PRO A 345 18.39 -7.11 7.30
C PRO A 345 17.31 -7.21 8.37
N PHE A 346 17.09 -8.41 8.91
CA PHE A 346 16.09 -8.65 9.96
C PHE A 346 16.44 -7.94 11.28
N THR A 347 17.72 -7.84 11.59
CA THR A 347 18.25 -7.06 12.72
C THR A 347 18.81 -5.75 12.18
N PRO A 348 18.25 -4.58 12.54
CA PRO A 348 18.83 -3.29 12.21
C PRO A 348 20.09 -3.03 13.04
N THR A 349 21.20 -3.67 12.66
CA THR A 349 22.49 -3.52 13.34
C THR A 349 23.01 -2.08 13.27
N VAL A 350 23.89 -1.70 14.21
CA VAL A 350 24.49 -0.35 14.20
C VAL A 350 25.24 -0.08 12.89
N SER A 351 25.93 -1.09 12.35
CA SER A 351 26.64 -0.98 11.06
C SER A 351 25.67 -0.68 9.91
N TYR A 352 24.56 -1.42 9.83
CA TYR A 352 23.51 -1.17 8.85
C TYR A 352 22.89 0.22 9.02
N LEU A 353 22.52 0.63 10.23
CA LEU A 353 21.92 1.94 10.48
C LEU A 353 22.87 3.11 10.19
N ARG A 354 24.19 2.91 10.33
CA ARG A 354 25.21 3.92 9.96
C ARG A 354 25.46 3.99 8.46
N SER A 355 25.17 2.93 7.70
CA SER A 355 25.36 2.91 6.25
C SER A 355 24.20 3.56 5.47
N LEU A 356 23.12 3.95 6.16
CA LEU A 356 22.02 4.69 5.56
C LEU A 356 22.54 6.01 4.95
N PRO A 357 22.19 6.32 3.69
CA PRO A 357 22.77 7.47 2.97
C PRO A 357 22.33 8.83 3.54
N PHE A 358 21.33 8.82 4.42
CA PHE A 358 20.72 9.99 5.03
C PHE A 358 21.30 10.32 6.42
N GLY A 359 22.23 9.50 6.92
CA GLY A 359 22.77 9.58 8.26
C GLY A 359 22.14 8.57 9.22
N PHE A 360 22.61 8.60 10.47
CA PHE A 360 22.14 7.68 11.51
C PHE A 360 20.73 8.07 11.98
N PRO A 361 19.77 7.13 12.09
CA PRO A 361 18.42 7.44 12.50
C PRO A 361 18.34 8.04 13.90
N SER A 362 17.43 9.00 14.05
CA SER A 362 17.05 9.57 15.34
C SER A 362 16.12 8.68 16.15
N ALA A 363 15.45 7.73 15.49
CA ALA A 363 14.58 6.75 16.12
C ALA A 363 14.44 5.49 15.25
N VAL A 364 14.31 4.34 15.89
CA VAL A 364 13.87 3.07 15.29
C VAL A 364 12.55 2.69 15.95
N TYR A 365 11.47 2.68 15.19
CA TYR A 365 10.15 2.33 15.71
C TYR A 365 9.80 0.87 15.39
N HIS A 366 9.19 0.20 16.36
CA HIS A 366 8.53 -1.08 16.14
C HIS A 366 7.11 -1.06 16.76
N GLY A 367 6.22 -1.84 16.16
CA GLY A 367 4.81 -1.89 16.53
C GLY A 367 4.47 -3.03 17.50
N PRO A 368 3.22 -3.11 17.94
CA PRO A 368 2.73 -4.17 18.83
C PRO A 368 2.39 -5.41 18.00
N THR A 369 3.34 -5.92 17.24
CA THR A 369 3.15 -7.17 16.52
C THR A 369 3.40 -8.34 17.44
N SER A 370 2.56 -9.38 17.34
CA SER A 370 2.83 -10.68 17.96
C SER A 370 4.19 -11.17 17.45
N PHE A 371 5.21 -10.99 18.28
CA PHE A 371 6.56 -11.42 17.95
C PHE A 371 6.51 -12.91 17.63
N ILE A 372 7.17 -13.29 16.53
CA ILE A 372 7.67 -14.65 16.39
C ILE A 372 8.49 -14.89 17.67
N PRO A 373 8.33 -16.00 18.39
CA PRO A 373 9.14 -16.26 19.58
C PRO A 373 10.59 -16.45 19.14
N LEU A 374 11.33 -15.33 19.06
CA LEU A 374 12.74 -15.30 18.75
C LEU A 374 13.52 -15.66 20.01
N THR A 375 14.64 -16.34 19.82
CA THR A 375 15.60 -16.63 20.90
C THR A 375 16.41 -15.39 21.31
N TYR A 376 16.30 -14.29 20.57
CA TYR A 376 17.01 -13.04 20.80
C TYR A 376 16.15 -11.82 20.43
N ASP A 377 16.56 -10.63 20.87
CA ASP A 377 15.91 -9.36 20.57
C ASP A 377 16.57 -8.68 19.34
N PRO A 378 15.92 -8.64 18.17
CA PRO A 378 16.50 -8.05 16.96
C PRO A 378 16.67 -6.54 17.05
N TYR A 379 16.01 -5.88 18.02
CA TYR A 379 16.13 -4.44 18.23
C TYR A 379 17.09 -4.08 19.37
N LEU A 380 17.81 -5.06 19.94
CA LEU A 380 18.83 -4.81 20.95
C LEU A 380 19.84 -3.73 20.52
N PRO A 381 20.39 -3.71 19.29
CA PRO A 381 21.31 -2.65 18.85
C PRO A 381 20.70 -1.24 18.91
N ALA A 382 19.41 -1.11 18.54
CA ALA A 382 18.70 0.17 18.61
C ALA A 382 18.40 0.60 20.06
N LYS A 383 18.12 -0.37 20.95
CA LYS A 383 17.90 -0.14 22.38
C LYS A 383 19.20 0.31 23.08
N GLU A 384 20.32 -0.33 22.79
CA GLU A 384 21.64 0.05 23.30
C GLU A 384 22.07 1.45 22.83
N CYS A 385 21.68 1.83 21.61
CA CYS A 385 21.87 3.19 21.11
C CYS A 385 20.87 4.22 21.66
N GLY A 386 19.88 3.81 22.46
CA GLY A 386 18.85 4.70 23.02
C GLY A 386 17.87 5.29 22.00
N ILE A 387 17.80 4.73 20.80
CA ILE A 387 16.95 5.22 19.70
C ILE A 387 15.71 4.35 19.46
N TYR A 388 15.59 3.21 20.13
CA TYR A 388 14.39 2.36 20.03
C TYR A 388 13.16 3.05 20.62
N LYS A 389 12.05 2.97 19.88
CA LYS A 389 10.73 3.46 20.26
C LYS A 389 9.70 2.39 19.95
N GLU A 390 8.68 2.28 20.79
CA GLU A 390 7.62 1.29 20.65
C GLU A 390 6.25 1.97 20.55
N ILE A 391 5.48 1.61 19.52
CA ILE A 391 4.05 1.90 19.49
C ILE A 391 3.33 0.77 20.24
N LYS A 392 2.77 1.09 21.41
CA LYS A 392 2.28 0.07 22.36
C LYS A 392 1.01 -0.65 21.93
N SER A 393 0.07 0.05 21.30
CA SER A 393 -1.23 -0.50 20.93
C SER A 393 -1.96 0.38 19.93
N HIS A 394 -2.81 -0.21 19.11
CA HIS A 394 -3.74 0.50 18.23
C HIS A 394 -4.91 -0.39 17.78
N ASN A 395 -5.98 0.22 17.27
CA ASN A 395 -7.25 -0.46 17.00
C ASN A 395 -7.15 -1.64 16.01
N PHE A 396 -6.18 -1.58 15.08
CA PHE A 396 -5.94 -2.63 14.08
C PHE A 396 -4.75 -3.55 14.40
N GLN A 397 -4.21 -3.56 15.62
CA GLN A 397 -2.99 -4.34 15.95
C GLN A 397 -3.13 -5.85 15.72
N HIS A 398 -4.37 -6.35 15.78
CA HIS A 398 -4.69 -7.75 15.52
C HIS A 398 -4.71 -8.10 14.02
N VAL A 399 -4.80 -7.11 13.12
CA VAL A 399 -4.96 -7.30 11.68
C VAL A 399 -3.61 -7.49 11.00
N ASN A 400 -3.13 -8.73 10.96
CA ASN A 400 -1.88 -9.14 10.34
C ASN A 400 -2.09 -10.27 9.32
N ALA A 401 -1.03 -10.67 8.61
CA ALA A 401 -1.13 -11.70 7.57
C ALA A 401 -1.72 -13.03 8.08
N GLY A 402 -1.41 -13.44 9.32
CA GLY A 402 -1.95 -14.65 9.93
C GLY A 402 -3.46 -14.55 10.18
N GLU A 403 -3.92 -13.46 10.79
CA GLU A 403 -5.35 -13.19 11.01
C GLU A 403 -6.12 -13.13 9.69
N ILE A 404 -5.55 -12.49 8.66
CA ILE A 404 -6.22 -12.43 7.35
C ILE A 404 -6.33 -13.82 6.72
N VAL A 405 -5.28 -14.64 6.79
CA VAL A 405 -5.32 -16.04 6.34
C VAL A 405 -6.39 -16.81 7.13
N GLU A 406 -6.47 -16.64 8.44
CA GLU A 406 -7.51 -17.27 9.26
C GLU A 406 -8.93 -16.84 8.87
N ARG A 407 -9.18 -15.55 8.64
CA ARG A 407 -10.47 -15.03 8.16
C ARG A 407 -10.87 -15.67 6.82
N ILE A 408 -9.91 -15.81 5.91
CA ILE A 408 -10.13 -16.46 4.61
C ILE A 408 -10.43 -17.96 4.80
N MET A 409 -9.69 -18.64 5.66
CA MET A 409 -9.88 -20.07 5.93
C MET A 409 -11.21 -20.38 6.63
N LYS A 410 -11.68 -19.51 7.53
CA LYS A 410 -12.99 -19.64 8.21
C LYS A 410 -14.17 -19.60 7.23
N SER A 411 -14.02 -18.87 6.12
CA SER A 411 -15.04 -18.74 5.08
C SER A 411 -14.63 -19.40 3.76
N ARG A 412 -13.75 -20.41 3.83
CA ARG A 412 -13.15 -21.08 2.66
C ARG A 412 -14.18 -21.52 1.61
N ALA A 413 -15.26 -22.18 2.03
CA ALA A 413 -16.29 -22.67 1.12
C ALA A 413 -16.98 -21.54 0.33
N LEU A 414 -17.24 -20.41 0.98
CA LEU A 414 -17.83 -19.22 0.34
C LEU A 414 -16.85 -18.58 -0.66
N TYR A 415 -15.56 -18.56 -0.33
CA TYR A 415 -14.54 -18.04 -1.22
C TYR A 415 -14.27 -18.96 -2.41
N GLU A 416 -14.21 -20.28 -2.22
CA GLU A 416 -14.09 -21.26 -3.31
C GLU A 416 -15.27 -21.12 -4.30
N GLU A 417 -16.49 -20.95 -3.80
CA GLU A 417 -17.67 -20.71 -4.64
C GLU A 417 -17.61 -19.37 -5.40
N ARG A 418 -17.20 -18.29 -4.73
CA ARG A 418 -16.98 -16.99 -5.39
C ARG A 418 -15.93 -17.09 -6.51
N GLN A 419 -14.85 -17.86 -6.30
CA GLN A 419 -13.85 -18.08 -7.34
C GLN A 419 -14.40 -18.88 -8.51
N ARG A 420 -15.24 -19.90 -8.25
CA ARG A 420 -15.93 -20.67 -9.28
C ARG A 420 -16.81 -19.78 -10.16
N ILE A 421 -17.65 -18.95 -9.55
CA ILE A 421 -18.54 -18.02 -10.26
C ILE A 421 -17.73 -17.03 -11.11
N LYS A 422 -16.65 -16.46 -10.56
CA LYS A 422 -15.80 -15.52 -11.29
C LYS A 422 -15.11 -16.18 -12.48
N ALA A 423 -14.61 -17.41 -12.32
CA ALA A 423 -14.00 -18.17 -13.41
C ALA A 423 -15.02 -18.55 -14.50
N GLU A 424 -16.26 -18.88 -14.13
CA GLU A 424 -17.34 -19.13 -15.08
C GLU A 424 -17.73 -17.88 -15.88
N LYS A 425 -17.81 -16.71 -15.23
CA LYS A 425 -18.02 -15.42 -15.91
C LYS A 425 -16.92 -15.16 -16.94
N ALA A 426 -15.66 -15.22 -16.52
CA ALA A 426 -14.51 -15.03 -17.42
C ALA A 426 -14.50 -16.02 -18.62
N LYS A 427 -14.93 -17.27 -18.42
CA LYS A 427 -15.05 -18.26 -19.50
C LYS A 427 -16.17 -17.95 -20.49
N LYS A 428 -17.34 -17.52 -20.01
CA LYS A 428 -18.43 -17.08 -20.89
C LYS A 428 -18.04 -15.85 -21.70
N GLU A 429 -17.24 -14.96 -21.10
CA GLU A 429 -16.75 -13.73 -21.71
C GLU A 429 -15.70 -13.98 -22.81
N GLY A 430 -14.81 -14.97 -22.63
CA GLY A 430 -13.84 -15.37 -23.67
C GLY A 430 -14.47 -16.03 -24.92
N MET A 431 -15.76 -16.36 -24.88
CA MET A 431 -16.51 -16.89 -26.04
C MET A 431 -17.28 -15.79 -26.81
N LEU A 432 -17.30 -14.56 -26.30
CA LEU A 432 -18.03 -13.41 -26.86
C LEU A 432 -17.12 -12.38 -27.56
N VAL A 433 -15.83 -12.70 -27.73
CA VAL A 433 -14.84 -11.87 -28.46
C VAL A 433 -14.53 -12.48 -29.82
#